data_AF-A0A1B9I338-F1
#
_entry.id   AF-A0A1B9I338-F1
#
_cell.length_a   1.000
_cell.length_b   1.000
_cell.length_c   1.000
_cell.angle_alpha   90.00
_cell.angle_beta   90.00
_cell.angle_gamma   90.00
#
_symmetry.space_group_name_H-M   'P 1'
#
loop_
_entity.id
_entity.type
_entity.pdbx_description
1 polymer ?
#
loop_
_entity_poly.entity_id
_entity_poly.type
_entity_poly.pdbx_seq_one_letter_code
_entity_poly.pdbx_strand_id
1 'polypeptide(L)'
;MSSKDNQKAWTDDHTHELLRAIVRITLQNRPTIYATSILQEVNNNGGDRINKKIQQLLKKLCESQVGSQDIVGEEVKKIGKSRNENTGTPSPKKQNGDKSD
;
A
#
# COMPACT_ATOMS: atom_id res chain seq x y z
N MET A 1 -16.42 -39.67 20.77
CA MET A 1 -15.05 -39.49 20.24
C MET A 1 -15.04 -38.20 19.46
N SER A 2 -14.40 -37.16 19.99
CA SER A 2 -14.38 -35.84 19.35
C SER A 2 -13.44 -35.90 18.15
N SER A 3 -13.96 -35.62 16.95
CA SER A 3 -13.17 -35.48 15.72
C SER A 3 -12.18 -34.34 15.92
N LYS A 4 -10.96 -34.66 16.35
CA LYS A 4 -9.87 -33.70 16.41
C LYS A 4 -9.52 -33.33 14.97
N ASP A 5 -10.07 -32.19 14.57
CA ASP A 5 -9.67 -31.32 13.48
C ASP A 5 -8.39 -31.75 12.75
N ASN A 6 -8.56 -32.12 11.49
CA ASN A 6 -7.50 -32.22 10.50
C ASN A 6 -7.09 -30.79 10.07
N GLN A 7 -6.71 -29.95 11.03
CA GLN A 7 -6.26 -28.59 10.77
C GLN A 7 -4.77 -28.60 10.43
N LYS A 8 -4.46 -28.07 9.26
CA LYS A 8 -3.08 -27.91 8.77
C LYS A 8 -2.31 -27.03 9.76
N ALA A 9 -1.09 -27.44 10.11
CA ALA A 9 -0.23 -26.65 10.99
C ALA A 9 0.08 -25.28 10.36
N TRP A 10 0.11 -24.25 11.19
CA TRP A 10 0.52 -22.91 10.79
C TRP A 10 1.99 -22.93 10.37
N THR A 11 2.32 -22.20 9.30
CA THR A 11 3.68 -22.13 8.74
C THR A 11 4.03 -20.67 8.43
N ASP A 12 5.31 -20.42 8.18
CA ASP A 12 5.80 -19.08 7.84
C ASP A 12 5.12 -18.52 6.59
N ASP A 13 4.83 -19.35 5.59
CA ASP A 13 4.09 -18.95 4.38
C ASP A 13 2.71 -18.35 4.71
N HIS A 14 2.01 -18.89 5.71
CA HIS A 14 0.73 -18.34 6.16
C HIS A 14 0.93 -16.96 6.79
N THR A 15 2.00 -16.77 7.55
CA THR A 15 2.38 -15.47 8.12
C THR A 15 2.75 -14.48 7.02
N HIS A 16 3.53 -14.89 6.01
CA HIS A 16 3.89 -14.04 4.86
C HIS A 16 2.66 -13.58 4.08
N GLU A 17 1.74 -14.50 3.78
CA GLU A 17 0.52 -14.15 3.05
C GLU A 17 -0.42 -13.28 3.90
N LEU A 18 -0.51 -13.53 5.20
CA LEU A 18 -1.27 -12.69 6.13
C LEU A 18 -0.71 -11.26 6.16
N LEU A 19 0.61 -11.11 6.26
CA LEU A 19 1.27 -9.80 6.20
C LEU A 19 1.00 -9.08 4.88
N ARG A 20 1.09 -9.80 3.75
CA ARG A 20 0.76 -9.26 2.42
C ARG A 20 -0.69 -8.81 2.33
N ALA A 21 -1.64 -9.59 2.86
CA ALA A 21 -3.05 -9.23 2.90
C ALA A 21 -3.31 -7.97 3.75
N ILE A 22 -2.72 -7.89 4.95
CA ILE A 22 -2.84 -6.72 5.84
C ILE A 22 -2.31 -5.46 5.16
N VAL A 23 -1.12 -5.54 4.55
CA VAL A 23 -0.51 -4.44 3.80
C VAL A 23 -1.44 -3.99 2.67
N ARG A 24 -1.91 -4.92 1.83
CA ARG A 24 -2.80 -4.62 0.70
C ARG A 24 -4.07 -3.91 1.15
N ILE A 25 -4.78 -4.47 2.11
CA ILE A 25 -6.05 -3.92 2.61
C ILE A 25 -5.83 -2.52 3.18
N THR A 26 -4.78 -2.33 3.99
CA THR A 26 -4.45 -1.03 4.56
C THR A 26 -4.16 0.01 3.48
N LEU A 27 -3.36 -0.35 2.47
CA LEU A 27 -2.97 0.56 1.39
C LEU A 27 -4.15 0.88 0.45
N GLN A 28 -5.08 -0.05 0.22
CA GLN A 28 -6.29 0.19 -0.57
C GLN A 28 -7.30 1.08 0.16
N ASN A 29 -7.43 0.92 1.48
CA ASN A 29 -8.38 1.67 2.32
C ASN A 29 -7.79 2.96 2.94
N ARG A 30 -6.65 3.43 2.43
CA ARG A 30 -5.99 4.67 2.90
C ARG A 30 -6.92 5.90 2.98
N PRO A 31 -7.80 6.17 2.00
CA PRO A 31 -8.72 7.30 2.09
C PRO A 31 -9.61 7.27 3.34
N THR A 32 -10.11 6.08 3.71
CA THR A 32 -10.90 5.89 4.94
C THR A 32 -10.06 6.19 6.18
N ILE A 33 -8.79 5.77 6.19
CA ILE A 33 -7.87 6.07 7.29
C ILE A 33 -7.67 7.59 7.42
N TYR A 34 -7.54 8.30 6.30
CA TYR A 34 -7.34 9.77 6.30
C TYR A 34 -8.56 10.53 6.85
N ALA A 35 -9.75 9.94 6.73
CA ALA A 35 -10.99 10.53 7.21
C ALA A 35 -11.19 10.39 8.73
N THR A 36 -10.30 9.69 9.45
CA THR A 36 -10.39 9.52 10.91
C THR A 36 -10.17 10.87 11.60
N SER A 37 -11.03 11.22 12.57
CA SER A 37 -11.14 12.56 13.19
C SER A 37 -9.80 13.26 13.46
N ILE A 38 -8.90 12.66 14.26
CA ILE A 38 -7.63 13.30 14.65
C ILE A 38 -6.62 13.35 13.50
N LEU A 39 -6.75 12.46 12.51
CA LEU A 39 -5.85 12.43 11.35
C LEU A 39 -6.18 13.51 10.32
N GLN A 40 -7.38 14.09 10.34
CA GLN A 40 -7.76 15.16 9.43
C GLN A 40 -6.87 16.41 9.60
N GLU A 41 -6.45 16.70 10.84
CA GLU A 41 -5.57 17.84 11.16
C GLU A 41 -4.19 17.74 10.48
N VAL A 42 -3.76 16.52 10.17
CA VAL A 42 -2.47 16.24 9.50
C VAL A 42 -2.63 15.76 8.07
N ASN A 43 -3.86 15.81 7.53
CA ASN A 43 -4.21 15.39 6.17
C ASN A 43 -3.92 16.48 5.14
N ASN A 44 -2.68 16.96 5.10
CA ASN A 44 -2.23 17.95 4.13
C ASN A 44 -1.76 17.27 2.83
N ASN A 45 -1.93 17.94 1.68
CA ASN A 45 -1.48 17.48 0.36
C ASN A 45 -2.00 16.08 -0.04
N GLY A 46 -3.31 15.85 0.14
CA GLY A 46 -3.94 14.57 -0.24
C GLY A 46 -3.48 13.38 0.61
N GLY A 47 -3.04 13.64 1.84
CA GLY A 47 -2.66 12.60 2.81
C GLY A 47 -1.24 12.07 2.66
N ASP A 48 -0.33 12.79 1.99
CA ASP A 48 1.07 12.35 1.79
C ASP A 48 1.79 12.02 3.11
N ARG A 49 1.63 12.88 4.13
CA ARG A 49 2.24 12.66 5.46
C ARG A 49 1.70 11.38 6.12
N ILE A 50 0.39 11.17 6.06
CA ILE A 50 -0.27 9.99 6.62
C ILE A 50 0.16 8.75 5.84
N ASN A 51 0.20 8.82 4.51
CA ASN A 51 0.66 7.74 3.63
C ASN A 51 2.09 7.28 3.97
N LYS A 52 3.01 8.23 4.11
CA LYS A 52 4.40 7.95 4.52
C LYS A 52 4.44 7.26 5.87
N LYS A 53 3.62 7.72 6.82
CA LYS A 53 3.54 7.10 8.16
C LYS A 53 2.96 5.69 8.12
N ILE A 54 1.91 5.45 7.34
CA ILE A 54 1.34 4.12 7.12
C ILE A 54 2.41 3.18 6.57
N GLN A 55 3.13 3.58 5.52
CA GLN A 55 4.21 2.76 4.94
C GLN A 55 5.34 2.50 5.94
N GLN A 56 5.73 3.47 6.76
CA GLN A 56 6.71 3.27 7.82
C GLN A 56 6.25 2.24 8.86
N LEU A 57 4.99 2.30 9.31
CA LEU A 57 4.44 1.36 10.28
C LEU A 57 4.34 -0.05 9.69
N LEU A 58 3.89 -0.17 8.43
CA LEU A 58 3.80 -1.45 7.74
C LEU A 58 5.18 -2.09 7.52
N LYS A 59 6.22 -1.28 7.23
CA LYS A 59 7.59 -1.78 7.11
C LYS A 59 8.08 -2.37 8.42
N LYS A 60 7.90 -1.64 9.54
CA LYS A 60 8.24 -2.14 10.88
C LYS A 60 7.48 -3.41 11.24
N LEU A 61 6.22 -3.53 10.84
CA LEU A 61 5.43 -4.74 11.04
C LEU A 61 6.07 -5.93 10.29
N CYS A 62 6.47 -5.72 9.03
CA CYS A 62 7.10 -6.75 8.20
C CYS A 62 8.54 -7.07 8.62
N GLU A 63 9.28 -6.12 9.18
CA GLU A 63 10.65 -6.32 9.69
C GLU A 63 10.73 -7.37 10.81
N SER A 64 9.61 -7.63 11.50
CA SER A 64 9.54 -8.68 12.52
C SER A 64 9.61 -10.11 11.98
N GLN A 65 9.47 -10.31 10.66
CA GLN A 65 9.45 -11.63 10.03
C GLN A 65 10.50 -11.74 8.93
N VAL A 66 11.33 -12.78 9.00
CA VAL A 66 12.36 -13.05 8.00
C VAL A 66 11.71 -13.28 6.63
N GLY A 67 12.21 -12.62 5.60
CA GLY A 67 11.69 -12.71 4.22
C GLY A 67 10.49 -11.81 3.92
N SER A 68 10.00 -11.02 4.88
CA SER A 68 8.85 -10.12 4.68
C SER A 68 9.22 -8.67 4.32
N GLN A 69 10.50 -8.31 4.33
CA GLN A 69 10.96 -6.91 4.29
C GLN A 69 10.51 -6.16 3.03
N ASP A 70 10.38 -6.86 1.90
CA ASP A 70 10.04 -6.25 0.61
C ASP A 70 8.53 -6.14 0.34
N ILE A 71 7.68 -6.80 1.14
CA ILE A 71 6.22 -6.89 0.93
C ILE A 71 5.59 -5.51 0.74
N VAL A 72 5.95 -4.54 1.59
CA VAL A 72 5.39 -3.18 1.52
C VAL A 72 5.77 -2.49 0.21
N GLY A 73 7.04 -2.62 -0.22
CA GLY A 73 7.52 -2.03 -1.46
C GLY A 73 6.85 -2.63 -2.69
N GLU A 74 6.65 -3.94 -2.70
CA GLU A 74 5.94 -4.65 -3.76
C GLU A 74 4.48 -4.20 -3.89
N GLU A 75 3.74 -4.17 -2.78
CA GLU A 75 2.31 -3.82 -2.80
C GLU A 75 2.10 -2.32 -3.13
N VAL A 76 2.98 -1.42 -2.69
CA VAL A 76 2.92 0.01 -3.09
C VAL A 76 3.09 0.16 -4.60
N LYS A 77 4.03 -0.56 -5.22
CA LYS A 77 4.24 -0.53 -6.68
C LYS A 77 3.02 -1.06 -7.43
N LYS A 78 2.39 -2.13 -6.94
CA LYS A 78 1.17 -2.70 -7.56
C LYS A 78 0.02 -1.70 -7.55
N ILE A 79 -0.23 -1.06 -6.41
CA ILE A 79 -1.33 -0.09 -6.28
C ILE A 79 -1.09 1.15 -7.15
N GLY A 80 0.16 1.62 -7.24
CA GLY A 80 0.53 2.75 -8.10
C GLY A 80 0.29 2.47 -9.58
N LYS A 81 0.53 1.23 -10.05
CA LYS A 81 0.28 0.82 -11.44
C LYS A 81 -1.21 0.74 -11.76
N SER A 82 -2.02 0.15 -10.88
CA SER A 82 -3.46 0.01 -11.08
C SER A 82 -4.23 1.33 -11.18
N ARG A 83 -3.67 2.45 -10.68
CA ARG A 83 -4.28 3.78 -10.83
C ARG A 83 -4.04 4.40 -12.21
N ASN A 84 -2.96 4.02 -12.89
CA ASN A 84 -2.56 4.61 -14.17
C ASN A 84 -3.17 3.89 -15.38
N GLU A 85 -3.65 2.65 -15.21
CA GLU A 85 -4.29 1.88 -16.28
C GLU A 85 -5.78 2.25 -16.50
N ASN A 86 -6.40 2.97 -15.56
CA ASN A 86 -7.83 3.30 -15.62
C ASN A 86 -8.14 4.78 -15.96
N THR A 87 -7.13 5.60 -16.25
CA THR A 87 -7.30 6.99 -16.70
C THR A 87 -6.58 7.20 -18.01
N GLY A 88 -7.25 6.85 -19.11
CA GLY A 88 -6.81 7.10 -20.49
C GLY A 88 -6.85 8.57 -20.90
N THR A 89 -6.27 9.46 -20.10
CA THR A 89 -6.02 10.86 -20.49
C THR A 89 -4.52 11.06 -20.66
N PRO A 90 -4.02 11.18 -21.91
CA PRO A 90 -2.62 11.50 -22.14
C PRO A 90 -2.33 12.90 -21.57
N SER A 91 -1.35 12.99 -20.67
CA SER A 91 -0.82 14.27 -20.19
C SER A 91 -0.36 15.12 -21.38
N PRO A 92 -0.73 16.41 -21.47
CA PRO A 92 -0.34 17.27 -22.58
C PRO A 92 1.18 17.49 -22.54
N LYS A 93 1.85 17.06 -23.62
CA LYS A 93 3.27 17.30 -23.88
C LYS A 93 3.47 18.81 -24.00
N LYS A 94 4.29 19.40 -23.12
CA LYS A 94 4.77 20.79 -23.26
C LYS A 94 5.42 20.94 -24.64
N GLN A 95 4.77 21.64 -25.55
CA GLN A 95 5.38 22.15 -26.78
C GLN A 95 6.32 23.29 -26.37
N ASN A 96 7.63 23.06 -26.48
CA ASN A 96 8.62 24.13 -26.41
C ASN A 96 8.42 25.03 -27.64
N GLY A 97 8.26 26.34 -27.39
CA GLY A 97 8.11 27.34 -28.42
C GLY A 97 9.38 27.47 -29.25
N ASP A 98 9.22 27.24 -30.55
CA ASP A 98 10.13 27.67 -31.60
C ASP A 98 10.13 29.20 -31.64
N LYS A 99 11.30 29.81 -31.42
CA LYS A 99 11.51 31.26 -31.53
C LYS A 99 12.44 31.46 -32.73
N SER A 100 11.84 31.64 -33.90
CA SER A 100 12.51 32.10 -35.11
C SER A 100 12.62 33.63 -35.05
N ASP A 101 13.84 34.15 -35.19
CA ASP A 101 14.17 35.50 -35.69
C ASP A 101 15.42 35.34 -36.57
#